data_AF-A0A377J3A5-F1
#
_entry.id   AF-A0A377J3A5-F1
#
_cell.length_a   1.000
_cell.length_b   1.000
_cell.length_c   1.000
_cell.angle_alpha   90.00
_cell.angle_beta   90.00
_cell.angle_gamma   90.00
#
_symmetry.space_group_name_H-M   'P 1'
#
loop_
_entity.id
_entity.type
_entity.pdbx_description
1 polymer ?
#
loop_
_entity_poly.entity_id
_entity_poly.type
_entity_poly.pdbx_seq_one_letter_code
_entity_poly.pdbx_strand_id
1 'polypeptide(L)'
;MYLKTQIHAADAANDYARFPLGLGKKFDVIVIDGGDIDGINTRLPCAKVALELLNTSAPQGAMIIVDNADWHSGVTRFLRESGLIQVDFSGFGPINCYTWSTSIFLTRNFAFMPKLLKQPLYSKDALHFEYDKE
;
A
#
# COMPACT_ATOMS: atom_id res chain seq x y z
N MET A 1 7.19 1.54 -15.94
CA MET A 1 8.64 1.63 -15.67
C MET A 1 8.93 0.69 -14.50
N TYR A 2 9.48 -0.49 -14.76
CA TYR A 2 9.93 -1.40 -13.70
C TYR A 2 11.34 -0.97 -13.30
N LEU A 3 11.50 -0.34 -12.14
CA LEU A 3 12.81 -0.07 -11.55
C LEU A 3 13.29 -1.36 -10.88
N LYS A 4 14.27 -2.02 -11.50
CA LYS A 4 14.97 -3.16 -10.90
C LYS A 4 16.09 -2.59 -10.05
N THR A 5 15.87 -2.45 -8.74
CA THR A 5 16.87 -1.88 -7.83
C THR A 5 17.57 -2.99 -7.06
N GLN A 6 18.91 -3.00 -7.07
CA GLN A 6 19.69 -3.79 -6.13
C GLN A 6 19.95 -2.94 -4.89
N ILE A 7 19.58 -3.46 -3.71
CA ILE A 7 19.87 -2.86 -2.41
C ILE A 7 21.29 -3.28 -2.06
N HIS A 8 22.24 -2.35 -2.15
CA HIS A 8 23.63 -2.55 -1.75
C HIS A 8 23.93 -1.64 -0.57
N ALA A 9 23.68 -2.08 0.67
CA ALA A 9 24.02 -1.24 1.81
C ALA A 9 24.18 -1.99 3.15
N ALA A 10 24.94 -1.36 4.05
CA ALA A 10 25.40 -1.89 5.34
C ALA A 10 24.32 -1.94 6.46
N ASP A 11 23.18 -1.26 6.26
CA ASP A 11 21.96 -1.35 7.09
C ASP A 11 20.76 -1.57 6.16
N ALA A 12 20.68 -2.79 5.62
CA ALA A 12 19.79 -3.15 4.52
C ALA A 12 18.31 -2.84 4.78
N ALA A 13 17.86 -2.91 6.04
CA ALA A 13 16.48 -2.63 6.44
C ALA A 13 16.14 -1.13 6.34
N ASN A 14 17.04 -0.25 6.77
CA ASN A 14 16.82 1.19 6.73
C ASN A 14 16.97 1.74 5.31
N ASP A 15 17.92 1.21 4.54
CA ASP A 15 18.10 1.59 3.14
C ASP A 15 16.93 1.14 2.26
N TYR A 16 16.33 -0.02 2.55
CA TYR A 16 15.10 -0.45 1.90
C TYR A 16 13.95 0.54 2.07
N ALA A 17 13.66 0.92 3.32
CA ALA A 17 12.54 1.82 3.61
C ALA A 17 12.80 3.24 3.09
N ARG A 18 14.06 3.70 3.08
CA ARG A 18 14.44 5.07 2.72
C ARG A 18 14.67 5.28 1.23
N PHE A 19 14.82 4.22 0.44
CA PHE A 19 15.04 4.33 -1.02
C PHE A 19 14.08 5.33 -1.70
N PRO A 20 12.76 5.32 -1.43
CA PRO A 20 11.83 6.25 -2.08
C PRO A 20 12.08 7.74 -1.76
N LEU A 21 12.75 8.08 -0.64
CA LEU A 21 13.12 9.46 -0.31
C LEU A 21 14.06 10.06 -1.36
N GLY A 22 14.96 9.25 -1.92
CA GLY A 22 15.90 9.66 -2.95
C GLY A 22 15.24 10.08 -4.27
N LEU A 23 13.95 9.77 -4.46
CA LEU A 23 13.20 10.18 -5.65
C LEU A 23 12.80 11.66 -5.63
N GLY A 24 12.87 12.34 -4.46
CA GLY A 24 12.57 13.77 -4.32
C GLY A 24 11.14 14.15 -4.74
N LYS A 25 10.18 13.21 -4.59
CA LYS A 25 8.78 13.37 -5.00
C LYS A 25 7.83 12.97 -3.89
N LYS A 26 6.62 13.53 -3.91
CA LYS A 26 5.47 13.05 -3.13
C LYS A 26 4.58 12.16 -4.01
N PHE A 27 3.78 11.31 -3.39
CA PHE A 27 2.92 10.36 -4.09
C PHE A 27 1.47 10.43 -3.59
N ASP A 28 0.52 10.35 -4.52
CA ASP A 28 -0.91 10.27 -4.20
C ASP A 28 -1.31 8.85 -3.77
N VAL A 29 -0.55 7.84 -4.18
CA VAL A 29 -0.76 6.44 -3.83
C VAL A 29 0.57 5.82 -3.45
N ILE A 30 0.64 5.24 -2.24
CA ILE A 30 1.80 4.50 -1.75
C ILE A 30 1.34 3.11 -1.34
N VAL A 31 2.09 2.08 -1.72
CA VAL A 31 1.84 0.69 -1.32
C VAL A 31 3.00 0.22 -0.45
N ILE A 32 2.69 -0.30 0.74
CA ILE A 32 3.62 -0.94 1.65
C ILE A 32 3.35 -2.44 1.57
N ASP A 33 4.14 -3.11 0.72
CA ASP A 33 4.22 -4.57 0.57
C ASP A 33 5.64 -5.04 0.90
N GLY A 34 6.22 -4.43 1.94
CA GLY A 34 7.57 -4.73 2.40
C GLY A 34 7.56 -5.87 3.41
N GLY A 35 8.45 -6.83 3.22
CA GLY A 35 8.67 -7.93 4.15
C GLY A 35 9.83 -7.68 5.12
N ASP A 36 10.26 -8.75 5.78
CA ASP A 36 11.44 -8.73 6.64
C ASP A 36 12.72 -8.74 5.81
N ILE A 37 13.74 -8.00 6.26
CA ILE A 37 15.11 -8.05 5.70
C ILE A 37 16.02 -8.53 6.81
N ASP A 38 16.69 -9.67 6.59
CA ASP A 38 17.56 -10.31 7.58
C ASP A 38 16.88 -10.55 8.96
N GLY A 39 15.58 -10.88 8.92
CA GLY A 39 14.77 -11.09 10.13
C GLY A 39 14.32 -9.81 10.84
N ILE A 40 14.59 -8.64 10.26
CA ILE A 40 14.15 -7.35 10.76
C ILE A 40 12.93 -6.90 9.97
N ASN A 41 11.82 -6.68 10.68
CA ASN A 41 10.60 -6.19 10.07
C ASN A 41 10.73 -4.72 9.63
N THR A 42 10.51 -4.47 8.35
CA THR A 42 10.70 -3.14 7.74
C THR A 42 9.42 -2.31 7.65
N ARG A 43 8.24 -2.87 7.98
CA ARG A 43 6.95 -2.20 7.71
C ARG A 43 6.74 -0.92 8.49
N LEU A 44 7.18 -0.84 9.76
CA LEU A 44 7.07 0.41 10.53
C LEU A 44 8.01 1.51 9.98
N PRO A 45 9.30 1.23 9.70
CA PRO A 45 10.14 2.15 8.92
C PRO A 45 9.51 2.58 7.59
N CYS A 46 8.98 1.65 6.80
CA CYS A 46 8.28 1.95 5.55
C CYS A 46 7.07 2.86 5.77
N ALA A 47 6.28 2.64 6.82
CA ALA A 47 5.12 3.47 7.12
C ALA A 47 5.50 4.90 7.51
N LYS A 48 6.60 5.09 8.24
CA LYS A 48 7.13 6.42 8.56
C LYS A 48 7.55 7.17 7.29
N VAL A 49 8.30 6.50 6.41
CA VAL A 49 8.71 7.09 5.13
C VAL A 49 7.51 7.33 4.21
N ALA A 50 6.56 6.41 4.16
CA ALA A 50 5.33 6.57 3.39
C ALA A 50 4.53 7.78 3.85
N LEU A 51 4.38 7.99 5.16
CA LEU A 51 3.71 9.17 5.70
C LEU A 51 4.44 10.46 5.33
N GLU A 52 5.77 10.47 5.35
CA GLU A 52 6.56 11.60 4.88
C GLU A 52 6.31 11.87 3.39
N LEU A 53 6.29 10.83 2.55
CA LEU A 53 6.16 10.95 1.11
C LEU A 53 4.72 11.11 0.60
N LEU A 54 3.72 10.99 1.47
CA LEU A 54 2.32 11.13 1.11
C LEU A 54 2.01 12.56 0.64
N ASN A 55 1.37 12.68 -0.53
CA ASN A 55 0.96 13.98 -1.05
C ASN A 55 -0.33 14.48 -0.38
N THR A 56 -0.20 15.00 0.84
CA THR A 56 -1.36 15.52 1.60
C THR A 56 -2.01 16.76 1.00
N SER A 57 -1.35 17.42 0.04
CA SER A 57 -1.86 18.58 -0.71
C SER A 57 -2.60 18.19 -1.99
N ALA A 58 -2.68 16.90 -2.33
CA ALA A 58 -3.39 16.42 -3.51
C ALA A 58 -4.88 16.83 -3.44
N PRO A 59 -5.44 17.49 -4.48
CA PRO A 59 -6.83 17.96 -4.45
C PRO A 59 -7.87 16.85 -4.25
N GLN A 60 -7.60 15.66 -4.79
CA GLN A 60 -8.46 14.46 -4.66
C GLN A 60 -8.07 13.58 -3.46
N GLY A 61 -7.21 14.08 -2.58
CA GLY A 61 -6.62 13.33 -1.49
C GLY A 61 -5.52 12.37 -1.93
N ALA A 62 -5.06 11.56 -0.99
CA ALA A 62 -4.03 10.56 -1.20
C ALA A 62 -4.30 9.34 -0.32
N MET A 63 -3.63 8.22 -0.60
CA MET A 63 -3.80 6.99 0.16
C MET A 63 -2.50 6.20 0.33
N ILE A 64 -2.45 5.45 1.44
CA ILE A 64 -1.45 4.42 1.72
C ILE A 64 -2.17 3.07 1.81
N ILE A 65 -1.68 2.06 1.08
CA ILE A 65 -2.15 0.67 1.18
C ILE A 65 -1.10 -0.13 1.95
N VAL A 66 -1.52 -0.91 2.94
CA VAL A 66 -0.63 -1.77 3.72
C VAL A 66 -1.06 -3.22 3.53
N ASP A 67 -0.17 -4.03 2.96
CA ASP A 67 -0.34 -5.46 2.80
C ASP A 67 0.83 -6.21 3.48
N ASN A 68 0.62 -7.14 4.41
CA ASN A 68 -0.59 -7.54 5.13
C ASN A 68 -0.64 -6.78 6.47
N ALA A 69 -1.67 -5.96 6.67
CA ALA A 69 -1.79 -5.01 7.77
C ALA A 69 -2.02 -5.68 9.14
N ASP A 70 -2.63 -6.86 9.16
CA ASP A 70 -2.89 -7.65 10.36
C ASP A 70 -1.62 -8.19 11.04
N TRP A 71 -0.51 -8.31 10.30
CA TRP A 71 0.74 -8.80 10.86
C TRP A 71 1.36 -7.82 11.87
N HIS A 72 1.03 -6.52 11.77
CA HIS A 72 1.65 -5.48 12.60
C HIS A 72 0.66 -4.38 13.02
N SER A 73 -0.04 -4.61 14.14
CA SER A 73 -0.96 -3.63 14.73
C SER A 73 -0.31 -2.27 15.07
N GLY A 74 1.00 -2.24 15.31
CA GLY A 74 1.74 -0.99 15.53
C GLY A 74 1.79 -0.08 14.29
N VAL A 75 1.84 -0.65 13.09
CA VAL A 75 1.87 0.11 11.82
C VAL A 75 0.52 0.78 11.59
N THR A 76 -0.56 0.01 11.71
CA THR A 76 -1.92 0.53 11.50
C THR A 76 -2.30 1.57 12.56
N ARG A 77 -1.89 1.35 13.82
CA ARG A 77 -2.02 2.36 14.87
C ARG A 77 -1.30 3.65 14.52
N PHE A 78 -0.03 3.59 14.11
CA PHE A 78 0.75 4.77 13.74
C PHE A 78 0.10 5.58 12.62
N LEU A 79 -0.35 4.92 11.55
CA LEU A 79 -1.03 5.57 10.42
C LEU A 79 -2.42 6.13 10.80
N ARG A 80 -3.13 5.47 11.71
CA ARG A 80 -4.41 6.00 12.23
C ARG A 80 -4.18 7.24 13.11
N GLU A 81 -3.16 7.22 13.96
CA GLU A 81 -2.77 8.34 14.83
C GLU A 81 -2.27 9.56 14.03
N SER A 82 -1.80 9.36 12.78
CA SER A 82 -1.46 10.46 11.87
C SER A 82 -2.69 11.12 11.20
N GLY A 83 -3.90 10.78 11.64
CA GLY A 83 -5.14 11.42 11.20
C GLY A 83 -5.75 10.82 9.93
N LEU A 84 -5.20 9.74 9.37
CA LEU A 84 -5.76 9.06 8.20
C LEU A 84 -7.02 8.24 8.57
N ILE A 85 -7.91 8.02 7.60
CA ILE A 85 -9.07 7.13 7.72
C ILE A 85 -8.60 5.71 7.36
N GLN A 86 -8.73 4.77 8.29
CA GLN A 86 -8.44 3.35 8.03
C GLN A 86 -9.70 2.63 7.53
N VAL A 87 -9.55 1.81 6.48
CA VAL A 87 -10.56 0.83 6.04
C VAL A 87 -9.85 -0.51 5.84
N ASP A 88 -10.40 -1.56 6.42
CA ASP A 88 -9.81 -2.91 6.40
C ASP A 88 -10.54 -3.81 5.41
N PHE A 89 -9.78 -4.58 4.64
CA PHE A 89 -10.25 -5.63 3.75
C PHE A 89 -9.69 -6.96 4.24
N SER A 90 -10.54 -7.75 4.89
CA SER A 90 -10.17 -9.08 5.38
C SER A 90 -10.73 -10.16 4.47
N GLY A 91 -9.90 -11.12 4.08
CA GLY A 91 -10.32 -12.21 3.21
C GLY A 91 -9.21 -13.20 2.93
N PHE A 92 -9.49 -14.19 2.09
CA PHE A 92 -8.46 -15.11 1.63
C PHE A 92 -7.44 -14.38 0.77
N GLY A 93 -6.18 -14.55 1.13
CA GLY A 93 -5.10 -14.13 0.28
C GLY A 93 -5.04 -14.98 -0.99
N PRO A 94 -4.73 -14.41 -2.15
CA PRO A 94 -4.43 -15.20 -3.34
C PRO A 94 -3.42 -16.30 -2.99
N ILE A 95 -3.59 -17.49 -3.59
CA ILE A 95 -2.73 -18.68 -3.45
C ILE A 95 -2.54 -19.24 -2.03
N ASN A 96 -3.18 -18.69 -1.01
CA ASN A 96 -3.02 -19.11 0.38
C ASN A 96 -4.31 -19.70 0.95
N CYS A 97 -4.19 -20.67 1.85
CA CYS A 97 -5.32 -21.27 2.55
C CYS A 97 -5.71 -20.53 3.85
N TYR A 98 -5.11 -19.38 4.10
CA TYR A 98 -5.37 -18.53 5.26
C TYR A 98 -5.78 -17.12 4.81
N THR A 99 -6.46 -16.43 5.72
CA THR A 99 -6.90 -15.04 5.52
C THR A 99 -5.85 -14.06 6.01
N TRP A 100 -5.82 -12.88 5.40
CA TRP A 100 -5.10 -11.72 5.93
C TRP A 100 -5.95 -10.47 5.77
N SER A 101 -5.49 -9.36 6.36
CA SER A 101 -6.11 -8.06 6.16
C SER A 101 -5.18 -7.15 5.36
N THR A 102 -5.68 -6.61 4.26
CA THR A 102 -5.07 -5.44 3.62
C THR A 102 -5.81 -4.21 4.12
N SER A 103 -5.10 -3.19 4.60
CA SER A 103 -5.71 -1.94 5.07
C SER A 103 -5.37 -0.79 4.16
N ILE A 104 -6.35 0.06 3.85
CA ILE A 104 -6.13 1.34 3.19
C ILE A 104 -6.25 2.48 4.21
N PHE A 105 -5.40 3.48 4.07
CA PHE A 105 -5.35 4.68 4.89
C PHE A 105 -5.53 5.90 3.98
N LEU A 106 -6.63 6.61 4.14
CA LEU A 106 -7.05 7.69 3.25
C LEU A 106 -6.88 9.06 3.93
N THR A 107 -6.46 10.07 3.18
CA THR A 107 -6.57 11.46 3.65
C THR A 107 -8.05 11.86 3.80
N ARG A 108 -8.32 12.86 4.64
CA ARG A 108 -9.72 13.27 4.93
C ARG A 108 -10.46 13.86 3.74
N ASN A 109 -9.74 14.36 2.74
CA ASN A 109 -10.27 14.90 1.49
C ASN A 109 -10.30 13.87 0.34
N PHE A 110 -10.18 12.56 0.64
CA PHE A 110 -10.14 11.53 -0.38
C PHE A 110 -11.38 11.53 -1.27
N ALA A 111 -11.17 11.72 -2.57
CA ALA A 111 -12.19 11.85 -3.59
C ALA A 111 -11.65 11.38 -4.96
N PHE A 112 -10.99 10.22 -4.98
CA PHE A 112 -10.48 9.63 -6.22
C PHE A 112 -11.61 9.37 -7.21
N MET A 113 -11.43 9.85 -8.44
CA MET A 113 -12.36 9.57 -9.52
C MET A 113 -11.97 8.27 -10.22
N PRO A 114 -12.92 7.37 -10.49
CA PRO A 114 -12.62 6.17 -11.25
C PRO A 114 -12.17 6.55 -12.66
N LYS A 115 -11.21 5.80 -13.21
CA LYS A 115 -10.72 6.02 -14.58
C LYS A 115 -11.80 5.73 -15.64
N LEU A 116 -12.75 4.86 -15.31
CA LEU A 116 -13.84 4.43 -16.18
C LEU A 116 -15.18 4.83 -15.58
N LEU A 117 -16.18 5.03 -16.45
CA LEU A 117 -17.54 5.41 -16.04
C LEU A 117 -18.29 4.27 -15.31
N LYS A 118 -17.83 3.01 -15.45
CA LYS A 118 -18.43 1.83 -14.82
C LYS A 118 -17.44 1.17 -13.85
N GLN A 119 -17.85 1.09 -12.59
CA GLN A 119 -17.18 0.36 -11.50
C GLN A 119 -18.25 -0.24 -10.56
N PRO A 120 -18.01 -1.40 -9.91
CA PRO A 120 -16.84 -2.26 -10.11
C PRO A 120 -16.87 -2.94 -11.48
N LEU A 121 -15.70 -3.29 -12.00
CA LEU A 121 -15.60 -4.29 -13.06
C LEU A 121 -15.46 -5.67 -12.42
N TYR A 122 -15.85 -6.73 -13.14
CA TYR A 122 -15.49 -8.08 -12.75
C TYR A 122 -13.97 -8.18 -12.58
N SER A 123 -13.50 -8.82 -11.51
CA SER A 123 -12.10 -9.22 -11.45
C SER A 123 -11.83 -10.18 -12.62
N LYS A 124 -10.60 -10.24 -13.12
CA LYS A 124 -10.26 -11.22 -14.18
C LYS A 124 -10.61 -12.65 -13.77
N ASP A 125 -10.55 -12.93 -12.48
CA ASP A 125 -10.88 -14.24 -11.91
C ASP A 125 -12.39 -14.46 -11.72
N ALA A 126 -13.20 -13.39 -11.81
CA ALA A 126 -14.66 -13.45 -11.82
C ALA A 126 -15.25 -13.43 -13.24
N LEU A 127 -14.41 -13.34 -14.28
CA LEU A 127 -14.87 -13.50 -15.66
C LEU A 127 -15.33 -14.95 -15.83
N HIS A 128 -16.61 -15.12 -16.13
CA HIS A 128 -17.08 -16.44 -16.54
C HIS A 128 -16.53 -16.69 -17.94
N PHE A 129 -15.75 -17.77 -18.09
CA PHE A 129 -14.97 -18.10 -19.31
C PHE A 129 -15.77 -18.05 -20.62
N GLU A 130 -17.10 -18.10 -20.56
CA GLU A 130 -17.99 -18.12 -21.72
C GLU A 130 -18.92 -16.90 -21.88
N TYR A 131 -19.02 -15.98 -20.91
CA TYR A 131 -20.07 -14.94 -20.92
C TYR A 131 -19.58 -13.50 -21.10
N ASP A 132 -18.30 -13.23 -20.87
CA ASP A 132 -17.79 -11.85 -20.81
C ASP A 132 -16.83 -11.51 -21.97
N LYS A 133 -17.05 -12.08 -23.16
CA LYS A 133 -16.33 -11.69 -24.38
C LYS A 133 -16.93 -10.41 -24.96
N GLU A 134 -16.33 -9.27 -24.64
CA GLU A 134 -16.39 -8.04 -25.46
C GLU A 134 -15.03 -7.78 -26.12
#